data_AF-A0A4Q3D1G5-F1
#
_entry.id   AF-A0A4Q3D1G5-F1
#
_cell.length_a   1.000
_cell.length_b   1.000
_cell.length_c   1.000
_cell.angle_alpha   90.00
_cell.angle_beta   90.00
_cell.angle_gamma   90.00
#
_symmetry.space_group_name_H-M   'P 1'
#
loop_
_entity.id
_entity.type
_entity.pdbx_description
1 polymer ?
#
loop_
_entity_poly.entity_id
_entity_poly.type
_entity_poly.pdbx_seq_one_letter_code
_entity_poly.pdbx_strand_id
1 'polypeptide(L)' 'MEIIILDDHSVHCTLGVCQSFANTDSRFKVLQGTALSAGCLGKNYACRQLADKATGNFFLFVDADGSLKWKGRSLTLN' A
#
# COMPACT_ATOMS: atom_id res chain seq x y z
N MET A 1 -7.71 2.92 -10.26
CA MET A 1 -7.16 3.00 -8.90
C MET A 1 -6.11 1.91 -8.76
N GLU A 2 -4.94 2.25 -8.24
CA GLU A 2 -3.90 1.27 -7.90
C GLU A 2 -3.78 1.15 -6.37
N ILE A 3 -3.37 -0.02 -5.91
CA ILE A 3 -3.11 -0.33 -4.51
C ILE A 3 -1.72 -0.91 -4.45
N ILE A 4 -0.81 -0.20 -3.79
CA ILE A 4 0.59 -0.63 -3.65
C ILE A 4 0.83 -0.98 -2.19
N ILE A 5 1.24 -2.21 -1.94
CA ILE A 5 1.56 -2.75 -0.63
C ILE A 5 3.09 -2.82 -0.53
N LEU A 6 3.66 -2.23 0.51
CA LEU A 6 5.07 -2.38 0.82
C LEU A 6 5.24 -3.42 1.93
N ASP A 7 6.03 -4.46 1.67
CA ASP A 7 6.51 -5.36 2.71
C ASP A 7 7.84 -4.83 3.25
N ASP A 8 7.85 -4.35 4.49
CA ASP A 8 9.04 -3.78 5.15
C ASP A 8 9.91 -4.85 5.85
N HIS A 9 9.95 -6.06 5.28
CA HIS A 9 10.56 -7.26 5.86
C HIS A 9 9.78 -7.83 7.04
N SER A 10 8.46 -7.95 6.88
CA SER A 10 7.65 -8.69 7.84
C SER A 10 8.16 -10.12 7.99
N VAL A 11 8.27 -10.60 9.23
CA VAL A 11 8.75 -11.95 9.55
C VAL A 11 7.67 -13.03 9.35
N HIS A 12 6.47 -12.63 8.93
CA HIS A 12 5.28 -13.48 8.91
C HIS A 12 4.73 -13.70 7.49
N CYS A 13 3.75 -14.60 7.38
CA CYS A 13 3.06 -14.98 6.15
C CYS A 13 2.27 -13.85 5.45
N THR A 14 2.37 -12.60 5.94
CA THR A 14 1.70 -11.41 5.40
C THR A 14 1.99 -11.21 3.91
N LEU A 15 3.25 -11.41 3.51
CA LEU A 15 3.66 -11.28 2.10
C LEU A 15 2.92 -12.27 1.18
N GLY A 16 2.74 -13.52 1.63
CA GLY A 16 2.08 -14.56 0.84
C GLY A 16 0.60 -14.26 0.56
N VAL A 17 -0.11 -13.70 1.54
CA VAL A 17 -1.51 -13.28 1.37
C VAL A 17 -1.61 -12.13 0.38
N CYS A 18 -0.78 -11.09 0.55
CA CYS A 18 -0.75 -9.94 -0.35
C CYS A 18 -0.42 -10.35 -1.80
N GLN A 19 0.53 -11.27 -1.97
CA GLN A 19 0.92 -11.75 -3.29
C GLN A 19 -0.20 -12.56 -3.97
N SER A 20 -0.92 -13.38 -3.22
CA SER A 20 -2.09 -14.11 -3.73
C SER A 20 -3.19 -13.16 -4.24
N PHE A 21 -3.45 -12.07 -3.49
CA PHE A 21 -4.37 -11.02 -3.95
C PHE A 21 -3.86 -10.29 -5.20
N ALA A 22 -2.58 -9.92 -5.25
CA ALA A 22 -2.00 -9.28 -6.44
C ALA A 22 -2.05 -10.17 -7.69
N ASN A 23 -2.00 -11.50 -7.53
CA ASN A 23 -2.15 -12.43 -8.64
C ASN A 23 -3.59 -12.53 -9.17
N THR A 24 -4.60 -12.14 -8.37
CA THR A 24 -6.02 -12.23 -8.75
C THR A 24 -6.65 -10.88 -9.11
N ASP A 25 -6.07 -9.77 -8.63
CA ASP A 25 -6.52 -8.41 -8.93
C ASP A 25 -5.34 -7.53 -9.34
N SER A 26 -5.30 -7.14 -10.62
CA SER A 26 -4.21 -6.38 -11.23
C SER A 26 -4.06 -4.95 -10.69
N ARG A 27 -5.01 -4.47 -9.89
CA ARG A 27 -4.89 -3.19 -9.19
C ARG A 27 -3.89 -3.27 -8.04
N PHE A 28 -3.65 -4.46 -7.50
CA PHE A 28 -2.74 -4.68 -6.38
C PHE A 28 -1.33 -4.96 -6.88
N LYS A 29 -0.35 -4.29 -6.28
CA LYS A 29 1.08 -4.52 -6.48
C LYS A 29 1.74 -4.67 -5.12
N VAL A 30 2.54 -5.72 -4.96
CA VAL A 30 3.34 -5.92 -3.75
C VAL A 30 4.79 -5.59 -4.07
N LEU A 31 5.38 -4.70 -3.28
CA LEU A 31 6.75 -4.27 -3.40
C LEU A 31 7.51 -4.66 -2.15
N GLN A 32 8.74 -5.14 -2.32
CA GLN A 32 9.65 -5.35 -1.21
C GLN A 32 10.30 -4.02 -0.83
N GLY A 33 10.23 -3.67 0.45
CA GLY A 33 10.88 -2.51 1.01
C GLY A 33 12.39 -2.60 0.91
N THR A 34 13.02 -1.45 0.76
CA THR A 34 14.47 -1.32 0.94
C THR A 34 14.80 -1.22 2.42
N ALA A 35 16.01 -1.66 2.78
CA ALA A 35 16.51 -1.56 4.14
C ALA A 35 16.44 -0.11 4.64
N LEU A 36 16.05 0.04 5.90
CA LEU A 36 15.90 1.35 6.54
C LEU A 36 17.23 2.11 6.53
N SER A 37 17.25 3.30 5.92
CA SER A 37 18.41 4.19 6.00
C SER A 37 18.57 4.73 7.43
N ALA A 38 19.82 4.85 7.89
CA ALA A 38 20.12 5.31 9.25
C ALA A 38 19.45 6.67 9.56
N GLY A 39 18.69 6.73 10.66
CA GLY A 39 18.02 7.94 11.13
C GLY A 39 16.59 8.17 10.62
N CYS A 40 16.04 7.29 9.77
CA CYS A 40 14.64 7.39 9.33
C CYS A 40 13.66 6.66 10.25
N LEU A 41 12.44 7.21 10.39
CA LEU A 41 11.32 6.52 11.02
C LEU A 41 10.69 5.53 10.04
N GLY A 42 10.48 4.28 10.47
CA GLY A 42 10.06 3.15 9.62
C GLY A 42 8.84 3.43 8.72
N LYS A 43 7.73 3.91 9.31
CA LYS A 43 6.50 4.18 8.55
C LYS A 43 6.65 5.30 7.53
N ASN A 44 7.34 6.39 7.88
CA ASN A 44 7.56 7.50 6.94
C ASN A 44 8.45 7.07 5.78
N TYR A 45 9.46 6.23 6.06
CA TYR A 45 10.33 5.68 5.03
C TYR A 45 9.56 4.72 4.10
N ALA A 46 8.66 3.90 4.64
CA ALA A 46 7.76 3.06 3.85
C ALA A 46 6.81 3.88 2.96
N CYS A 47 6.14 4.90 3.53
CA CYS A 47 5.26 5.79 2.77
C CYS A 47 6.01 6.53 1.65
N ARG A 48 7.26 6.95 1.91
CA ARG A 48 8.09 7.59 0.88
C ARG A 48 8.37 6.64 -0.29
N GLN A 49 8.78 5.41 0.00
CA GLN A 49 9.03 4.41 -1.05
C GLN A 49 7.77 4.12 -1.86
N LEU A 50 6.61 4.05 -1.22
CA LEU A 50 5.32 3.89 -1.90
C LEU A 50 4.99 5.09 -2.81
N ALA A 51 5.19 6.31 -2.31
CA ALA A 51 4.96 7.53 -3.07
C ALA A 51 5.83 7.61 -4.34
N ASP A 52 7.11 7.23 -4.23
CA ASP A 52 8.05 7.23 -5.35
C ASP A 52 7.69 6.20 -6.45
N LYS A 53 6.81 5.23 -6.15
CA LYS A 53 6.36 4.17 -7.07
C LYS A 53 4.93 4.37 -7.58
N ALA A 54 4.15 5.21 -6.91
CA ALA A 54 2.78 5.51 -7.29
C ALA A 54 2.73 6.45 -8.51
N THR A 55 1.71 6.26 -9.34
CA THR A 55 1.48 7.03 -10.56
C THR A 55 0.19 7.85 -10.53
N GLY A 56 -0.65 7.65 -9.51
CA GLY A 56 -1.90 8.39 -9.34
C GLY A 56 -1.71 9.87 -9.00
N ASN A 57 -2.72 10.68 -9.32
CA ASN A 57 -2.75 12.11 -8.99
C ASN A 57 -3.01 12.40 -7.50
N PHE A 58 -3.50 11.40 -6.76
CA PHE A 58 -3.84 11.51 -5.34
C PHE A 58 -3.35 10.28 -4.60
N PHE A 59 -2.81 10.49 -3.39
CA PHE A 59 -2.30 9.42 -2.53
C PHE A 59 -3.12 9.33 -1.26
N LEU A 60 -3.48 8.09 -0.89
CA LEU A 60 -4.08 7.74 0.39
C LEU A 60 -3.21 6.68 1.03
N PHE A 61 -2.58 7.03 2.16
CA PHE A 61 -1.80 6.07 2.95
C PHE A 61 -2.71 5.46 4.01
N VAL A 62 -2.66 4.14 4.14
CA VAL A 62 -3.49 3.36 5.05
C VAL A 62 -2.58 2.39 5.80
N ASP A 63 -2.74 2.33 7.11
CA ASP A 63 -2.03 1.36 7.93
C ASP A 63 -2.63 -0.04 7.71
N ALA A 64 -1.78 -1.07 7.64
CA ALA A 64 -2.22 -2.45 7.44
C ALA A 64 -3.01 -3.01 8.63
N ASP A 65 -2.80 -2.43 9.82
CA ASP A 65 -3.49 -2.81 11.06
C ASP A 65 -4.92 -2.24 11.15
N GLY A 66 -5.29 -1.35 10.21
CA GLY A 66 -6.56 -0.64 10.20
C GLY A 66 -7.60 -1.27 9.27
N SER A 67 -8.88 -0.96 9.51
CA SER A 67 -9.97 -1.25 8.57
C SER A 67 -10.64 0.05 8.13
N LEU A 68 -10.81 0.20 6.81
CA LEU A 68 -11.54 1.32 6.24
C LEU A 68 -12.99 0.92 6.00
N LYS A 69 -13.93 1.74 6.48
CA LYS A 69 -15.34 1.64 6.10
C LYS A 69 -15.66 2.78 5.16
N TRP A 70 -15.97 2.44 3.92
CA TRP A 70 -16.46 3.42 2.97
C TRP A 70 -17.92 3.76 3.31
N LYS A 71 -18.20 5.06 3.45
CA LYS A 71 -19.56 5.58 3.66
C LYS A 71 -19.80 6.70 2.66
N GLY A 72 -19.88 6.36 1.38
CA GLY A 72 -20.12 7.35 0.33
C GLY A 72 -21.59 7.40 -0.10
N ARG A 73 -21.97 8.56 -0.64
CA ARG A 73 -23.15 8.72 -1.50
C ARG A 73 -22.66 8.72 -2.95
N SER A 74 -23.25 7.89 -3.79
CA SER A 74 -23.05 7.98 -5.23
C SER A 74 -23.65 9.28 -5.73
N LEU A 75 -22.82 10.19 -6.24
CA LEU A 75 -23.27 11.32 -7.03
C LEU A 75 -23.02 10.95 -8.48
N THR A 76 -24.08 10.52 -9.16
CA THR A 76 -24.06 10.37 -10.61
C THR A 76 -24.13 11.77 -11.20
N LEU A 77 -23.07 12.21 -11.87
CA LEU A 77 -23.12 13.41 -12.70
C LEU A 77 -23.72 12.97 -14.05
N ASN A 78 -24.87 13.55 -14.40
CA ASN A 78 -25.54 13.37 -15.71
C ASN A 78 -24.80 14.13 -16.81
#